data_AF-A0A2P6VL28-F1
#
_entry.id   AF-A0A2P6VL28-F1
#
_cell.length_a   1.000
_cell.length_b   1.000
_cell.length_c   1.000
_cell.angle_alpha   90.00
_cell.angle_beta   90.00
_cell.angle_gamma   90.00
#
_symmetry.space_group_name_H-M   'P 1'
#
loop_
_entity.id
_entity.type
_entity.pdbx_description
1 polymer ?
#
loop_
_entity_poly.entity_id
_entity_poly.type
_entity_poly.pdbx_seq_one_letter_code
_entity_poly.pdbx_strand_id
1 'polypeptide(L)'
;MQRAGTAPPRSPGGGGSLCRPADNAQFLRKQRAAAEAIAADNQKLKEELMLENKFSVNPTSTTAAALIANLQGDVYEVKITEEQRLKAELESQTEALRQRIAEQRVAMGGINASAEASVKTQRRIRILEDRLQQASVRYNEMLTRNGALRGRIDGLRRERLLFEELAAKLTRGLEARKAEMVAVIGRIAEAHEAREKAIILQGQVKAQADKDVAAYEAEWRQLTALVEGDRRRREAQRARELAAREAQMAALFRQEVKLPANKQRRSTVRASLGATAGAGAASGAAAGGQPSPGDAALATGERVRQLKEQFAAVLAATGAGDVDELLEALVAGEEQSFRLFTYVNDLSGEVDKLEDGIGGLRAEVERYRAETLAAANDDRTLALRALGNELAAEEAAEEYETKHQQALALMEAVRAAVVDMFDRTGCATPAVLEMLGGEGVTEKNVMQYLGVLEQRTSELLAHYLLLASDGAPDAASERATAVLTGKAAASEPLRFVIEPPSTVGGLAAGGAAGGADDAAAASLAHFGGPAFAPAEDERPLSRGSLAARAARAVAARADTAVKIKALRGCAPSSTGSLRRA
;
A
#
# COMPACT_ATOMS: atom_id res chain seq x y z
N MET A 1 96.50 5.62 -111.62
CA MET A 1 97.75 6.42 -111.66
C MET A 1 98.88 5.58 -111.09
N GLN A 2 100.12 5.76 -111.57
CA GLN A 2 101.41 5.27 -111.00
C GLN A 2 101.53 3.72 -110.90
N ARG A 3 102.63 3.03 -111.26
CA ARG A 3 104.10 3.18 -111.10
C ARG A 3 104.57 2.93 -109.65
N ALA A 4 105.66 2.20 -109.38
CA ALA A 4 106.55 1.39 -110.24
C ALA A 4 107.53 0.52 -109.40
N GLY A 5 108.31 -0.37 -110.06
CA GLY A 5 109.53 -0.98 -109.51
C GLY A 5 109.39 -2.45 -109.07
N THR A 6 110.42 -3.30 -109.12
CA THR A 6 111.83 -3.14 -109.57
C THR A 6 112.38 -4.43 -110.21
N ALA A 7 113.51 -4.34 -110.92
CA ALA A 7 114.08 -5.39 -111.78
C ALA A 7 115.34 -6.09 -111.18
N PRO A 8 115.82 -7.22 -111.74
CA PRO A 8 116.86 -8.09 -111.16
C PRO A 8 118.28 -7.84 -111.73
N PRO A 9 119.28 -8.64 -111.31
CA PRO A 9 120.45 -8.89 -112.16
C PRO A 9 121.01 -10.34 -112.14
N ARG A 10 121.38 -10.83 -113.35
CA ARG A 10 122.64 -11.59 -113.72
C ARG A 10 122.92 -12.95 -113.01
N SER A 11 123.30 -14.08 -113.63
CA SER A 11 124.09 -14.42 -114.85
C SER A 11 125.58 -14.00 -114.82
N PRO A 12 126.50 -14.58 -115.63
CA PRO A 12 126.44 -15.79 -116.46
C PRO A 12 127.71 -16.71 -116.37
N GLY A 13 127.78 -17.76 -117.20
CA GLY A 13 129.05 -18.32 -117.73
C GLY A 13 129.61 -19.59 -117.06
N GLY A 14 130.46 -20.38 -117.73
CA GLY A 14 130.85 -20.30 -119.15
C GLY A 14 132.14 -21.08 -119.49
N GLY A 15 132.20 -21.70 -120.67
CA GLY A 15 133.30 -22.59 -121.11
C GLY A 15 133.18 -24.02 -120.55
N GLY A 16 133.71 -25.07 -121.17
CA GLY A 16 134.60 -25.18 -122.34
C GLY A 16 135.67 -26.25 -122.05
N SER A 17 136.09 -27.14 -122.96
CA SER A 17 135.91 -27.15 -124.41
C SER A 17 136.18 -28.54 -125.04
N LEU A 18 135.46 -28.88 -126.13
CA LEU A 18 135.85 -29.84 -127.19
C LEU A 18 135.92 -31.35 -126.78
N CYS A 19 135.74 -32.35 -127.66
CA CYS A 19 135.53 -32.33 -129.13
C CYS A 19 134.71 -33.55 -129.64
N ARG A 20 133.61 -33.33 -130.38
CA ARG A 20 133.33 -33.89 -131.74
C ARG A 20 131.89 -33.56 -132.22
N PRO A 21 131.59 -33.62 -133.55
CA PRO A 21 130.37 -33.04 -134.11
C PRO A 21 129.33 -34.08 -134.56
N ALA A 22 128.34 -34.39 -133.72
CA ALA A 22 127.16 -35.19 -134.12
C ALA A 22 125.86 -34.80 -133.37
N ASP A 23 125.94 -34.59 -132.05
CA ASP A 23 124.76 -34.66 -131.17
C ASP A 23 123.80 -33.44 -131.21
N ASN A 24 124.28 -32.28 -131.67
CA ASN A 24 123.53 -31.01 -131.64
C ASN A 24 122.14 -31.09 -132.30
N ALA A 25 121.98 -31.91 -133.34
CA ALA A 25 120.70 -32.07 -134.04
C ALA A 25 119.64 -32.81 -133.21
N GLN A 26 120.04 -33.76 -132.35
CA GLN A 26 119.10 -34.49 -131.49
C GLN A 26 118.68 -33.66 -130.28
N PHE A 27 119.60 -32.87 -129.71
CA PHE A 27 119.31 -32.02 -128.55
C PHE A 27 118.22 -30.98 -128.87
N LEU A 28 118.31 -30.32 -130.03
CA LEU A 28 117.32 -29.33 -130.47
C LEU A 28 115.92 -29.95 -130.72
N ARG A 29 115.84 -31.21 -131.16
CA ARG A 29 114.55 -31.93 -131.27
C ARG A 29 113.96 -32.23 -129.90
N LYS A 30 114.77 -32.67 -128.94
CA LYS A 30 114.31 -32.92 -127.55
C LYS A 30 113.83 -31.64 -126.86
N GLN A 31 114.50 -30.50 -127.06
CA GLN A 31 114.03 -29.21 -126.53
C GLN A 31 112.68 -28.76 -127.11
N ARG A 32 112.43 -28.97 -128.41
CA ARG A 32 111.13 -28.62 -129.02
C ARG A 32 109.99 -29.48 -128.47
N ALA A 33 110.17 -30.78 -128.37
CA ALA A 33 109.16 -31.68 -127.79
C ALA A 33 108.83 -31.33 -126.31
N ALA A 34 109.83 -30.91 -125.53
CA ALA A 34 109.60 -30.44 -124.16
C ALA A 34 108.80 -29.12 -124.10
N ALA A 35 109.03 -28.19 -125.04
CA ALA A 35 108.26 -26.95 -125.14
C ALA A 35 106.80 -27.19 -125.57
N GLU A 36 106.57 -28.14 -126.48
CA GLU A 36 105.24 -28.55 -126.93
C GLU A 36 104.43 -29.21 -125.80
N ALA A 37 105.06 -30.04 -124.96
CA ALA A 37 104.42 -30.62 -123.77
C ALA A 37 103.98 -29.53 -122.77
N ILE A 38 104.88 -28.59 -122.45
CA ILE A 38 104.56 -27.46 -121.55
C ILE A 38 103.44 -26.58 -122.12
N ALA A 39 103.38 -26.40 -123.44
CA ALA A 39 102.30 -25.65 -124.09
C ALA A 39 100.93 -26.35 -123.93
N ALA A 40 100.88 -27.68 -124.05
CA ALA A 40 99.66 -28.46 -123.86
C ALA A 40 99.16 -28.43 -122.41
N ASP A 41 100.05 -28.54 -121.42
CA ASP A 41 99.65 -28.46 -120.00
C ASP A 41 99.16 -27.04 -119.62
N ASN A 42 99.73 -25.99 -120.23
CA ASN A 42 99.23 -24.62 -120.13
C ASN A 42 97.88 -24.38 -120.84
N GLN A 43 97.41 -25.30 -121.68
CA GLN A 43 96.05 -25.26 -122.23
C GLN A 43 95.06 -25.93 -121.27
N LYS A 44 95.38 -27.12 -120.72
CA LYS A 44 94.56 -27.81 -119.71
C LYS A 44 94.25 -26.92 -118.50
N LEU A 45 95.26 -26.27 -117.92
CA LEU A 45 95.09 -25.36 -116.77
C LEU A 45 94.17 -24.17 -117.07
N LYS A 46 94.05 -23.74 -118.33
CA LYS A 46 93.10 -22.69 -118.74
C LYS A 46 91.69 -23.24 -118.90
N GLU A 47 91.53 -24.48 -119.36
CA GLU A 47 90.24 -25.16 -119.44
C GLU A 47 89.68 -25.45 -118.05
N GLU A 48 90.52 -25.92 -117.12
CA GLU A 48 90.18 -26.14 -115.70
C GLU A 48 89.73 -24.84 -115.00
N LEU A 49 90.50 -23.76 -115.12
CA LEU A 49 90.15 -22.45 -114.53
C LEU A 49 88.87 -21.86 -115.17
N MET A 50 88.65 -22.08 -116.46
CA MET A 50 87.42 -21.71 -117.18
C MET A 50 86.21 -22.60 -116.85
N LEU A 51 86.40 -23.73 -116.17
CA LEU A 51 85.33 -24.55 -115.58
C LEU A 51 85.07 -24.11 -114.13
N GLU A 52 86.10 -23.98 -113.31
CA GLU A 52 85.97 -23.52 -111.92
C GLU A 52 85.25 -22.16 -111.83
N ASN A 53 85.65 -21.19 -112.67
CA ASN A 53 85.02 -19.87 -112.71
C ASN A 53 83.56 -19.88 -113.25
N LYS A 54 83.09 -20.99 -113.84
CA LYS A 54 81.67 -21.20 -114.20
C LYS A 54 80.87 -21.86 -113.08
N PHE A 55 81.50 -22.70 -112.26
CA PHE A 55 80.87 -23.38 -111.12
C PHE A 55 80.95 -22.57 -109.80
N SER A 56 81.78 -21.52 -109.75
CA SER A 56 81.97 -20.64 -108.58
C SER A 56 80.68 -19.96 -108.08
N VAL A 57 79.70 -19.70 -108.95
CA VAL A 57 78.45 -19.01 -108.58
C VAL A 57 77.42 -20.00 -108.02
N ASN A 58 77.51 -20.28 -106.71
CA ASN A 58 76.53 -21.09 -105.98
C ASN A 58 75.13 -20.40 -105.97
N PRO A 59 74.09 -20.99 -106.59
CA PRO A 59 72.77 -20.34 -106.73
C PRO A 59 71.90 -20.41 -105.47
N THR A 60 72.37 -21.07 -104.40
CA THR A 60 71.58 -21.39 -103.20
C THR A 60 71.43 -20.26 -102.19
N SER A 61 72.22 -19.18 -102.28
CA SER A 61 72.14 -18.05 -101.35
C SER A 61 70.87 -17.20 -101.55
N THR A 62 70.53 -16.89 -102.80
CA THR A 62 69.45 -15.94 -103.15
C THR A 62 68.05 -16.46 -102.78
N THR A 63 67.81 -17.77 -102.95
CA THR A 63 66.53 -18.40 -102.61
C THR A 63 66.33 -18.54 -101.10
N ALA A 64 67.40 -18.80 -100.34
CA ALA A 64 67.34 -18.82 -98.88
C ALA A 64 67.01 -17.42 -98.31
N ALA A 65 67.64 -16.36 -98.83
CA ALA A 65 67.33 -14.98 -98.43
C ALA A 65 65.87 -14.60 -98.70
N ALA A 66 65.31 -15.00 -99.85
CA ALA A 66 63.91 -14.78 -100.17
C ALA A 66 62.96 -15.57 -99.24
N LEU A 67 63.32 -16.78 -98.80
CA LEU A 67 62.53 -17.52 -97.81
C LEU A 67 62.57 -16.87 -96.43
N ILE A 68 63.74 -16.37 -96.00
CA ILE A 68 63.88 -15.64 -94.72
C ILE A 68 63.01 -14.37 -94.71
N ALA A 69 63.00 -13.60 -95.81
CA ALA A 69 62.15 -12.41 -95.95
C ALA A 69 60.64 -12.72 -96.04
N ASN A 70 60.25 -13.97 -96.32
CA ASN A 70 58.85 -14.42 -96.34
C ASN A 70 58.40 -15.06 -95.00
N LEU A 71 59.30 -15.22 -94.02
CA LEU A 71 58.91 -15.63 -92.66
C LEU A 71 58.26 -14.43 -91.96
N GLN A 72 56.95 -14.52 -91.71
CA GLN A 72 56.09 -13.41 -91.27
C GLN A 72 56.27 -12.99 -89.78
N GLY A 73 57.51 -13.03 -89.25
CA GLY A 73 57.81 -12.75 -87.85
C GLY A 73 57.20 -11.46 -87.35
N ASP A 74 57.53 -10.34 -88.00
CA ASP A 74 57.06 -8.98 -87.72
C ASP A 74 55.52 -8.88 -87.64
N VAL A 75 54.81 -9.65 -88.48
CA VAL A 75 53.33 -9.66 -88.52
C VAL A 75 52.74 -10.42 -87.33
N TYR A 76 53.43 -11.44 -86.83
CA TYR A 76 53.07 -12.10 -85.58
C TYR A 76 53.48 -11.27 -84.36
N GLU A 77 54.61 -10.56 -84.40
CA GLU A 77 55.00 -9.63 -83.32
C GLU A 77 53.98 -8.52 -83.12
N VAL A 78 53.53 -7.84 -84.18
CA VAL A 78 52.47 -6.82 -84.09
C VAL A 78 51.21 -7.41 -83.46
N LYS A 79 50.71 -8.55 -83.96
CA LYS A 79 49.52 -9.22 -83.39
C LYS A 79 49.71 -9.61 -81.93
N ILE A 80 50.90 -10.10 -81.55
CA ILE A 80 51.23 -10.42 -80.16
C ILE A 80 51.18 -9.15 -79.29
N THR A 81 51.65 -7.99 -79.78
CA THR A 81 51.53 -6.73 -79.02
C THR A 81 50.08 -6.20 -78.93
N GLU A 82 49.26 -6.41 -79.97
CA GLU A 82 47.83 -6.06 -79.95
C GLU A 82 47.05 -6.93 -78.97
N GLU A 83 47.25 -8.25 -79.00
CA GLU A 83 46.66 -9.21 -78.05
C GLU A 83 47.17 -8.97 -76.61
N GLN A 84 48.46 -8.66 -76.41
CA GLN A 84 48.99 -8.27 -75.11
C GLN A 84 48.35 -6.97 -74.58
N ARG A 85 48.08 -5.99 -75.45
CA ARG A 85 47.39 -4.76 -75.09
C ARG A 85 45.93 -5.01 -74.72
N LEU A 86 45.20 -5.78 -75.52
CA LEU A 86 43.82 -6.19 -75.23
C LEU A 86 43.73 -6.99 -73.92
N LYS A 87 44.69 -7.90 -73.69
CA LYS A 87 44.81 -8.66 -72.44
C LYS A 87 45.06 -7.74 -71.24
N ALA A 88 46.00 -6.79 -71.34
CA ALA A 88 46.27 -5.83 -70.26
C ALA A 88 45.06 -4.92 -69.97
N GLU A 89 44.32 -4.50 -70.99
CA GLU A 89 43.08 -3.74 -70.83
C GLU A 89 42.00 -4.57 -70.11
N LEU A 90 41.76 -5.81 -70.54
CA LEU A 90 40.84 -6.74 -69.88
C LEU A 90 41.26 -7.09 -68.45
N GLU A 91 42.56 -7.20 -68.17
CA GLU A 91 43.09 -7.40 -66.82
C GLU A 91 42.81 -6.18 -65.93
N SER A 92 43.04 -4.95 -66.43
CA SER A 92 42.69 -3.72 -65.70
C SER A 92 41.18 -3.57 -65.44
N GLN A 93 40.32 -3.93 -66.41
CA GLN A 93 38.87 -3.92 -66.26
C GLN A 93 38.43 -4.98 -65.23
N THR A 94 39.07 -6.15 -65.24
CA THR A 94 38.85 -7.23 -64.26
C THR A 94 39.26 -6.80 -62.85
N GLU A 95 40.37 -6.07 -62.70
CA GLU A 95 40.80 -5.49 -61.43
C GLU A 95 39.86 -4.41 -60.92
N ALA A 96 39.43 -3.47 -61.78
CA ALA A 96 38.43 -2.46 -61.42
C ALA A 96 37.09 -3.08 -60.98
N LEU A 97 36.65 -4.17 -61.62
CA LEU A 97 35.46 -4.92 -61.20
C LEU A 97 35.68 -5.67 -59.88
N ARG A 98 36.87 -6.27 -59.66
CA ARG A 98 37.24 -6.90 -58.37
C ARG A 98 37.27 -5.87 -57.24
N GLN A 99 37.79 -4.67 -57.47
CA GLN A 99 37.80 -3.56 -56.51
C GLN A 99 36.37 -3.15 -56.15
N ARG A 100 35.50 -2.88 -57.13
CA ARG A 100 34.08 -2.56 -56.88
C ARG A 100 33.34 -3.66 -56.11
N ILE A 101 33.62 -4.93 -56.41
CA ILE A 101 33.05 -6.07 -55.66
C ILE A 101 33.59 -6.14 -54.23
N ALA A 102 34.87 -5.78 -54.00
CA ALA A 102 35.44 -5.70 -52.65
C ALA A 102 34.83 -4.54 -51.84
N GLU A 103 34.74 -3.34 -52.44
CA GLU A 103 34.07 -2.16 -51.88
C GLU A 103 32.62 -2.49 -51.48
N GLN A 104 31.85 -3.11 -52.38
CA GLN A 104 30.48 -3.53 -52.09
C GLN A 104 30.40 -4.60 -50.99
N ARG A 105 31.34 -5.55 -50.92
CA ARG A 105 31.40 -6.56 -49.84
C ARG A 105 31.69 -5.93 -48.48
N VAL A 106 32.56 -4.92 -48.43
CA VAL A 106 32.85 -4.14 -47.22
C VAL A 106 31.64 -3.28 -46.82
N ALA A 107 31.04 -2.56 -47.76
CA ALA A 107 29.87 -1.71 -47.52
C ALA A 107 28.63 -2.49 -47.06
N MET A 108 28.44 -3.72 -47.58
CA MET A 108 27.39 -4.64 -47.16
C MET A 108 27.67 -5.34 -45.81
N GLY A 109 28.85 -5.14 -45.21
CA GLY A 109 29.23 -5.73 -43.90
C GLY A 109 29.41 -7.26 -43.91
N GLY A 110 29.48 -7.88 -45.09
CA GLY A 110 29.42 -9.33 -45.23
C GLY A 110 28.00 -9.92 -45.13
N ILE A 111 27.86 -11.17 -45.56
CA ILE A 111 26.56 -11.84 -45.80
C ILE A 111 25.64 -11.85 -44.56
N ASN A 112 26.23 -11.96 -43.37
CA ASN A 112 25.47 -12.09 -42.12
C ASN A 112 25.00 -10.74 -41.54
N ALA A 113 25.55 -9.59 -41.96
CA ALA A 113 25.27 -8.30 -41.33
C ALA A 113 23.77 -7.90 -41.40
N SER A 114 23.11 -8.19 -42.54
CA SER A 114 21.67 -7.97 -42.71
C SER A 114 20.82 -8.86 -41.78
N ALA A 115 21.18 -10.15 -41.67
CA ALA A 115 20.51 -11.09 -40.77
C ALA A 115 20.71 -10.70 -39.30
N GLU A 116 21.92 -10.28 -38.92
CA GLU A 116 22.21 -9.74 -37.59
C GLU A 116 21.45 -8.44 -37.30
N ALA A 117 21.36 -7.50 -38.25
CA ALA A 117 20.61 -6.27 -38.08
C ALA A 117 19.11 -6.55 -37.87
N SER A 118 18.55 -7.51 -38.62
CA SER A 118 17.20 -8.03 -38.41
C SER A 118 17.02 -8.65 -37.02
N VAL A 119 17.91 -9.55 -36.59
CA VAL A 119 17.86 -10.17 -35.24
C VAL A 119 18.02 -9.13 -34.13
N LYS A 120 18.91 -8.15 -34.28
CA LYS A 120 19.09 -7.02 -33.32
C LYS A 120 17.81 -6.18 -33.22
N THR A 121 17.16 -5.93 -34.36
CA THR A 121 15.87 -5.23 -34.43
C THR A 121 14.74 -6.03 -33.78
N GLN A 122 14.63 -7.33 -34.08
CA GLN A 122 13.62 -8.22 -33.49
C GLN A 122 13.78 -8.36 -31.97
N ARG A 123 15.02 -8.44 -31.46
CA ARG A 123 15.32 -8.39 -30.01
C ARG A 123 14.89 -7.05 -29.41
N ARG A 124 15.11 -5.93 -30.11
CA ARG A 124 14.71 -4.61 -29.63
C ARG A 124 13.19 -4.41 -29.61
N ILE A 125 12.47 -4.96 -30.59
CA ILE A 125 11.00 -5.00 -30.62
C ILE A 125 10.49 -5.74 -29.38
N ARG A 126 10.94 -6.98 -29.14
CA ARG A 126 10.55 -7.75 -27.93
C ARG A 126 10.78 -7.00 -26.63
N ILE A 127 11.96 -6.41 -26.45
CA ILE A 127 12.27 -5.62 -25.23
C ILE A 127 11.33 -4.40 -25.06
N LEU A 128 10.79 -3.84 -26.15
CA LEU A 128 9.79 -2.77 -26.09
C LEU A 128 8.37 -3.30 -25.86
N GLU A 129 8.03 -4.45 -26.41
CA GLU A 129 6.77 -5.18 -26.15
C GLU A 129 6.69 -5.61 -24.68
N ASP A 130 7.73 -6.23 -24.13
CA ASP A 130 7.84 -6.62 -22.71
C ASP A 130 7.65 -5.40 -21.79
N ARG A 131 8.27 -4.26 -22.12
CA ARG A 131 8.15 -3.00 -21.37
C ARG A 131 6.76 -2.40 -21.48
N LEU A 132 6.10 -2.50 -22.64
CA LEU A 132 4.73 -2.06 -22.84
C LEU A 132 3.76 -2.93 -22.05
N GLN A 133 3.92 -4.26 -22.07
CA GLN A 133 3.14 -5.20 -21.26
C GLN A 133 3.30 -4.91 -19.76
N GLN A 134 4.53 -4.73 -19.27
CA GLN A 134 4.79 -4.34 -17.89
C GLN A 134 4.16 -2.98 -17.52
N ALA A 135 4.17 -2.01 -18.44
CA ALA A 135 3.51 -0.72 -18.22
C ALA A 135 1.98 -0.86 -18.15
N SER A 136 1.37 -1.68 -19.03
CA SER A 136 -0.07 -1.96 -19.03
C SER A 136 -0.53 -2.73 -17.80
N VAL A 137 0.25 -3.72 -17.34
CA VAL A 137 -0.01 -4.44 -16.07
C VAL A 137 0.02 -3.46 -14.89
N ARG A 138 1.07 -2.63 -14.79
CA ARG A 138 1.18 -1.60 -13.74
C ARG A 138 0.06 -0.56 -13.81
N TYR A 139 -0.39 -0.17 -15.01
CA TYR A 139 -1.54 0.71 -15.19
C TYR A 139 -2.82 0.06 -14.66
N ASN A 140 -3.07 -1.20 -15.00
CA ASN A 140 -4.22 -1.96 -14.53
C ASN A 140 -4.20 -2.17 -13.01
N GLU A 141 -3.04 -2.46 -12.41
CA GLU A 141 -2.86 -2.49 -10.95
C GLU A 141 -3.19 -1.14 -10.29
N MET A 142 -2.73 -0.02 -10.87
CA MET A 142 -3.04 1.31 -10.34
C MET A 142 -4.52 1.66 -10.52
N LEU A 143 -5.16 1.18 -11.58
CA LEU A 143 -6.59 1.33 -11.81
C LEU A 143 -7.43 0.55 -10.79
N THR A 144 -7.08 -0.71 -10.51
CA THR A 144 -7.79 -1.52 -9.49
C THR A 144 -7.55 -0.99 -8.08
N ARG A 145 -6.31 -0.59 -7.73
CA ARG A 145 -6.01 0.12 -6.47
C ARG A 145 -6.80 1.43 -6.35
N ASN A 146 -6.93 2.22 -7.42
CA ASN A 146 -7.72 3.45 -7.40
C ASN A 146 -9.22 3.15 -7.26
N GLY A 147 -9.73 2.09 -7.89
CA GLY A 147 -11.11 1.61 -7.71
C GLY A 147 -11.40 1.20 -6.26
N ALA A 148 -10.50 0.42 -5.63
CA ALA A 148 -10.61 0.04 -4.23
C ALA A 148 -10.58 1.25 -3.28
N LEU A 149 -9.71 2.23 -3.54
CA LEU A 149 -9.66 3.48 -2.77
C LEU A 149 -10.94 4.31 -2.92
N ARG A 150 -11.54 4.40 -4.12
CA ARG A 150 -12.87 5.02 -4.32
C ARG A 150 -13.95 4.28 -3.52
N GLY A 151 -13.99 2.95 -3.62
CA GLY A 151 -14.92 2.12 -2.85
C GLY A 151 -14.80 2.35 -1.33
N ARG A 152 -13.58 2.48 -0.79
CA ARG A 152 -13.34 2.81 0.62
C ARG A 152 -13.80 4.24 0.97
N ILE A 153 -13.52 5.23 0.12
CA ILE A 153 -14.00 6.61 0.29
C ILE A 153 -15.54 6.66 0.30
N ASP A 154 -16.20 5.93 -0.58
CA ASP A 154 -17.66 5.89 -0.68
C ASP A 154 -18.31 5.00 0.41
N GLY A 155 -17.56 4.08 1.03
CA GLY A 155 -17.90 3.46 2.31
C GLY A 155 -17.92 4.47 3.46
N LEU A 156 -16.76 5.10 3.72
CA LEU A 156 -16.58 6.12 4.76
C LEU A 156 -17.58 7.30 4.64
N ARG A 157 -17.95 7.67 3.41
CA ARG A 157 -19.02 8.67 3.16
C ARG A 157 -20.39 8.22 3.62
N ARG A 158 -20.77 6.95 3.36
CA ARG A 158 -22.06 6.38 3.82
C ARG A 158 -22.09 6.24 5.34
N GLU A 159 -21.00 5.73 5.93
CA GLU A 159 -20.82 5.66 7.38
C GLU A 159 -20.96 7.06 8.03
N ARG A 160 -20.28 8.08 7.48
CA ARG A 160 -20.40 9.46 7.95
C ARG A 160 -21.85 9.98 7.89
N LEU A 161 -22.57 9.73 6.79
CA LEU A 161 -23.98 10.16 6.67
C LEU A 161 -24.87 9.47 7.72
N LEU A 162 -24.65 8.19 8.00
CA LEU A 162 -25.36 7.46 9.07
C LEU A 162 -25.03 8.03 10.46
N PHE A 163 -23.77 8.42 10.72
CA PHE A 163 -23.39 9.10 11.96
C PHE A 163 -23.98 10.51 12.08
N GLU A 164 -24.06 11.27 10.99
CA GLU A 164 -24.71 12.60 10.97
C GLU A 164 -26.22 12.49 11.20
N GLU A 165 -26.88 11.48 10.61
CA GLU A 165 -28.27 11.15 10.93
C GLU A 165 -28.48 10.75 12.38
N LEU A 166 -27.60 9.89 12.93
CA LEU A 166 -27.68 9.43 14.32
C LEU A 166 -27.47 10.61 15.29
N ALA A 167 -26.48 11.46 15.04
CA ALA A 167 -26.26 12.68 15.80
C ALA A 167 -27.50 13.60 15.74
N ALA A 168 -28.11 13.78 14.56
CA ALA A 168 -29.33 14.57 14.40
C ALA A 168 -30.59 13.93 15.02
N LYS A 169 -30.60 12.62 15.28
CA LYS A 169 -31.65 11.93 16.05
C LYS A 169 -31.41 12.13 17.56
N LEU A 170 -30.16 12.01 18.01
CA LEU A 170 -29.75 12.21 19.41
C LEU A 170 -29.91 13.66 19.89
N THR A 171 -29.55 14.67 19.08
CA THR A 171 -29.74 16.09 19.45
C THR A 171 -31.22 16.43 19.62
N ARG A 172 -32.08 16.03 18.67
CA ARG A 172 -33.54 16.20 18.78
C ARG A 172 -34.10 15.48 20.01
N GLY A 173 -33.62 14.28 20.34
CA GLY A 173 -34.00 13.55 21.55
C GLY A 173 -33.60 14.26 22.85
N LEU A 174 -32.43 14.92 22.87
CA LEU A 174 -31.98 15.75 23.99
C LEU A 174 -32.78 17.07 24.09
N GLU A 175 -33.15 17.67 22.96
CA GLU A 175 -34.00 18.87 22.91
C GLU A 175 -35.42 18.58 23.39
N ALA A 176 -36.02 17.47 22.96
CA ALA A 176 -37.32 17.00 23.44
C ALA A 176 -37.32 16.78 24.96
N ARG A 177 -36.34 16.03 25.49
CA ARG A 177 -36.22 15.79 26.94
C ARG A 177 -35.97 17.07 27.75
N LYS A 178 -35.28 18.07 27.18
CA LYS A 178 -35.14 19.39 27.80
C LYS A 178 -36.47 20.16 27.81
N ALA A 179 -37.25 20.10 26.74
CA ALA A 179 -38.58 20.71 26.68
C ALA A 179 -39.55 20.04 27.66
N GLU A 180 -39.54 18.71 27.76
CA GLU A 180 -40.28 17.94 28.77
C GLU A 180 -39.89 18.34 30.20
N MET A 181 -38.60 18.45 30.49
CA MET A 181 -38.08 18.90 31.79
C MET A 181 -38.57 20.32 32.14
N VAL A 182 -38.51 21.27 31.18
CA VAL A 182 -39.01 22.63 31.36
C VAL A 182 -40.54 22.64 31.57
N ALA A 183 -41.29 21.81 30.85
CA ALA A 183 -42.75 21.68 31.04
C ALA A 183 -43.11 21.09 32.41
N VAL A 184 -42.33 20.13 32.92
CA VAL A 184 -42.49 19.59 34.29
C VAL A 184 -42.16 20.65 35.34
N ILE A 185 -41.09 21.44 35.15
CA ILE A 185 -40.77 22.59 36.03
C ILE A 185 -41.90 23.63 36.02
N GLY A 186 -42.52 23.90 34.87
CA GLY A 186 -43.70 24.77 34.76
C GLY A 186 -44.88 24.26 35.61
N ARG A 187 -45.28 23.00 35.45
CA ARG A 187 -46.34 22.37 36.26
C ARG A 187 -46.03 22.37 37.76
N ILE A 188 -44.76 22.19 38.12
CA ILE A 188 -44.31 22.29 39.52
C ILE A 188 -44.49 23.72 40.04
N ALA A 189 -44.10 24.74 39.27
CA ALA A 189 -44.31 26.14 39.64
C ALA A 189 -45.80 26.49 39.80
N GLU A 190 -46.66 26.06 38.86
CA GLU A 190 -48.12 26.22 38.93
C GLU A 190 -48.70 25.58 40.21
N ALA A 191 -48.26 24.37 40.55
CA ALA A 191 -48.67 23.67 41.77
C ALA A 191 -48.17 24.36 43.06
N HIS A 192 -46.96 24.93 43.04
CA HIS A 192 -46.43 25.74 44.13
C HIS A 192 -47.23 27.04 44.33
N GLU A 193 -47.53 27.78 43.25
CA GLU A 193 -48.41 28.95 43.32
C GLU A 193 -49.80 28.61 43.88
N ALA A 194 -50.41 27.51 43.42
CA ALA A 194 -51.71 27.06 43.91
C ALA A 194 -51.66 26.72 45.42
N ARG A 195 -50.59 26.05 45.86
CA ARG A 195 -50.34 25.76 47.28
C ARG A 195 -50.13 27.04 48.10
N GLU A 196 -49.38 28.01 47.61
CA GLU A 196 -49.16 29.29 48.29
C GLU A 196 -50.47 30.09 48.44
N LYS A 197 -51.27 30.16 47.37
CA LYS A 197 -52.61 30.75 47.39
C LYS A 197 -53.51 30.07 48.44
N ALA A 198 -53.47 28.74 48.52
CA ALA A 198 -54.20 27.98 49.55
C ALA A 198 -53.68 28.23 50.98
N ILE A 199 -52.37 28.36 51.19
CA ILE A 199 -51.78 28.70 52.50
C ILE A 199 -52.18 30.10 52.94
N ILE A 200 -52.19 31.08 52.03
CA ILE A 200 -52.63 32.46 52.31
C ILE A 200 -54.12 32.46 52.73
N LEU A 201 -54.99 31.77 51.99
CA LEU A 201 -56.40 31.65 52.33
C LEU A 201 -56.61 30.92 53.67
N GLN A 202 -55.85 29.85 53.94
CA GLN A 202 -55.89 29.15 55.24
C GLN A 202 -55.47 30.09 56.39
N GLY A 203 -54.47 30.94 56.18
CA GLY A 203 -54.07 31.97 57.14
C GLY A 203 -55.16 33.01 57.39
N GLN A 204 -55.85 33.47 56.34
CA GLN A 204 -56.97 34.40 56.45
C GLN A 204 -58.17 33.79 57.21
N VAL A 205 -58.54 32.55 56.91
CA VAL A 205 -59.64 31.84 57.59
C VAL A 205 -59.33 31.63 59.07
N LYS A 206 -58.10 31.22 59.41
CA LYS A 206 -57.64 31.13 60.82
C LYS A 206 -57.74 32.49 61.52
N ALA A 207 -57.13 33.51 60.93
CA ALA A 207 -57.16 34.88 61.48
C ALA A 207 -58.55 35.53 61.51
N GLN A 208 -59.56 34.94 60.88
CA GLN A 208 -60.96 35.33 61.09
C GLN A 208 -61.59 34.52 62.23
N ALA A 209 -61.44 33.19 62.24
CA ALA A 209 -61.90 32.35 63.34
C ALA A 209 -61.32 32.77 64.71
N ASP A 210 -60.06 33.19 64.76
CA ASP A 210 -59.42 33.71 65.97
C ASP A 210 -60.08 35.00 66.48
N LYS A 211 -60.54 35.88 65.58
CA LYS A 211 -61.31 37.09 65.94
C LYS A 211 -62.72 36.74 66.39
N ASP A 212 -63.37 35.82 65.70
CA ASP A 212 -64.73 35.39 66.01
C ASP A 212 -64.76 34.73 67.40
N VAL A 213 -63.79 33.86 67.71
CA VAL A 213 -63.56 33.31 69.05
C VAL A 213 -63.29 34.43 70.07
N ALA A 214 -62.40 35.39 69.78
CA ALA A 214 -62.14 36.50 70.70
C ALA A 214 -63.38 37.38 70.95
N ALA A 215 -64.25 37.55 69.96
CA ALA A 215 -65.53 38.25 70.08
C ALA A 215 -66.52 37.44 70.93
N TYR A 216 -66.70 36.14 70.66
CA TYR A 216 -67.55 35.26 71.47
C TYR A 216 -67.07 35.19 72.93
N GLU A 217 -65.76 35.12 73.19
CA GLU A 217 -65.24 35.19 74.55
C GLU A 217 -65.51 36.55 75.22
N ALA A 218 -65.43 37.66 74.46
CA ALA A 218 -65.73 38.99 74.99
C ALA A 218 -67.22 39.17 75.33
N GLU A 219 -68.12 38.69 74.47
CA GLU A 219 -69.56 38.64 74.73
C GLU A 219 -69.88 37.71 75.91
N TRP A 220 -69.27 36.52 75.96
CA TRP A 220 -69.45 35.57 77.07
C TRP A 220 -68.96 36.15 78.41
N ARG A 221 -67.84 36.86 78.42
CA ARG A 221 -67.34 37.62 79.60
C ARG A 221 -68.33 38.73 80.01
N GLN A 222 -68.90 39.47 79.05
CA GLN A 222 -69.93 40.48 79.34
C GLN A 222 -71.20 39.87 79.93
N LEU A 223 -71.73 38.81 79.32
CA LEU A 223 -72.91 38.09 79.82
C LEU A 223 -72.66 37.47 81.21
N THR A 224 -71.48 36.90 81.44
CA THR A 224 -71.09 36.37 82.75
C THR A 224 -71.00 37.49 83.79
N ALA A 225 -70.41 38.64 83.45
CA ALA A 225 -70.35 39.80 84.33
C ALA A 225 -71.74 40.41 84.63
N LEU A 226 -72.68 40.37 83.67
CA LEU A 226 -74.07 40.77 83.88
C LEU A 226 -74.80 39.79 84.81
N VAL A 227 -74.66 38.49 84.60
CA VAL A 227 -75.25 37.44 85.45
C VAL A 227 -74.66 37.46 86.86
N GLU A 228 -73.35 37.67 87.01
CA GLU A 228 -72.73 37.92 88.31
C GLU A 228 -73.23 39.24 88.93
N GLY A 229 -73.39 40.30 88.15
CA GLY A 229 -73.95 41.57 88.63
C GLY A 229 -75.39 41.43 89.13
N ASP A 230 -76.23 40.68 88.42
CA ASP A 230 -77.60 40.32 88.81
C ASP A 230 -77.60 39.44 90.07
N ARG A 231 -76.73 38.42 90.11
CA ARG A 231 -76.56 37.54 91.26
C ARG A 231 -76.13 38.32 92.49
N ARG A 232 -75.08 39.14 92.40
CA ARG A 232 -74.59 40.03 93.48
C ARG A 232 -75.66 41.03 93.90
N ARG A 233 -76.47 41.57 92.97
CA ARG A 233 -77.62 42.43 93.31
C ARG A 233 -78.71 41.68 94.08
N ARG A 234 -79.09 40.46 93.66
CA ARG A 234 -80.07 39.60 94.36
C ARG A 234 -79.54 39.04 95.69
N GLU A 235 -78.24 38.81 95.82
CA GLU A 235 -77.57 38.44 97.06
C GLU A 235 -77.49 39.64 98.01
N ALA A 236 -77.17 40.85 97.53
CA ALA A 236 -77.20 42.07 98.32
C ALA A 236 -78.61 42.48 98.74
N GLN A 237 -79.64 42.24 97.91
CA GLN A 237 -81.05 42.42 98.30
C GLN A 237 -81.42 41.46 99.44
N ARG A 238 -81.21 40.15 99.26
CA ARG A 238 -81.46 39.15 100.32
C ARG A 238 -80.65 39.40 101.58
N ALA A 239 -79.39 39.85 101.46
CA ALA A 239 -78.57 40.23 102.61
C ALA A 239 -79.08 41.49 103.31
N ARG A 240 -79.64 42.47 102.60
CA ARG A 240 -80.33 43.64 103.19
C ARG A 240 -81.65 43.26 103.85
N GLU A 241 -82.42 42.35 103.26
CA GLU A 241 -83.66 41.81 103.86
C GLU A 241 -83.37 40.99 105.12
N LEU A 242 -82.33 40.15 105.09
CA LEU A 242 -81.85 39.41 106.26
C LEU A 242 -81.31 40.36 107.32
N ALA A 243 -80.44 41.32 106.97
CA ALA A 243 -79.93 42.32 107.91
C ALA A 243 -81.05 43.22 108.48
N ALA A 244 -82.12 43.49 107.73
CA ALA A 244 -83.29 44.21 108.23
C ALA A 244 -84.12 43.36 109.20
N ARG A 245 -84.32 42.06 108.90
CA ARG A 245 -84.97 41.10 109.81
C ARG A 245 -84.14 40.83 111.06
N GLU A 246 -82.82 40.77 110.93
CA GLU A 246 -81.86 40.67 112.03
C GLU A 246 -81.84 41.96 112.86
N ALA A 247 -81.91 43.14 112.25
CA ALA A 247 -82.05 44.40 112.98
C ALA A 247 -83.39 44.51 113.73
N GLN A 248 -84.48 44.00 113.15
CA GLN A 248 -85.78 43.89 113.81
C GLN A 248 -85.74 42.88 114.97
N MET A 249 -85.20 41.68 114.77
CA MET A 249 -85.02 40.68 115.84
C MET A 249 -84.04 41.15 116.91
N ALA A 250 -82.97 41.87 116.56
CA ALA A 250 -82.00 42.43 117.51
C ALA A 250 -82.53 43.66 118.25
N ALA A 251 -83.52 44.38 117.71
CA ALA A 251 -84.27 45.39 118.45
C ALA A 251 -85.17 44.72 119.51
N LEU A 252 -85.87 43.64 119.15
CA LEU A 252 -86.68 42.84 120.08
C LEU A 252 -85.82 42.15 121.16
N PHE A 253 -84.74 41.46 120.78
CA PHE A 253 -83.76 40.85 121.70
C PHE A 253 -82.93 41.87 122.51
N ARG A 254 -82.85 43.14 122.09
CA ARG A 254 -82.33 44.22 122.97
C ARG A 254 -83.30 44.62 124.06
N GLN A 255 -84.59 44.40 123.86
CA GLN A 255 -85.64 44.66 124.84
C GLN A 255 -85.76 43.49 125.83
N GLU A 256 -85.47 42.26 125.40
CA GLU A 256 -85.55 41.04 126.22
C GLU A 256 -84.23 40.24 126.27
N VAL A 257 -83.48 40.42 127.37
CA VAL A 257 -82.73 39.41 128.16
C VAL A 257 -81.48 40.03 128.83
N LYS A 258 -81.38 39.88 130.16
CA LYS A 258 -80.16 40.13 130.95
C LYS A 258 -79.59 38.81 131.49
N LEU A 259 -78.50 38.30 130.90
CA LEU A 259 -77.49 37.41 131.51
C LEU A 259 -77.95 36.04 132.08
N PRO A 260 -77.04 35.08 132.40
CA PRO A 260 -75.72 34.80 131.83
C PRO A 260 -75.62 33.34 131.29
N ALA A 261 -74.42 32.93 130.86
CA ALA A 261 -74.17 31.63 130.22
C ALA A 261 -74.06 30.41 131.16
N ASN A 262 -74.30 29.21 130.62
CA ASN A 262 -73.58 27.99 131.02
C ASN A 262 -73.42 26.99 129.85
N LYS A 263 -72.89 25.79 130.10
CA LYS A 263 -72.00 25.03 129.20
C LYS A 263 -72.42 23.55 129.09
N GLN A 264 -72.04 22.91 127.96
CA GLN A 264 -71.79 21.45 127.73
C GLN A 264 -72.77 20.58 126.90
N ARG A 265 -72.20 20.03 125.79
CA ARG A 265 -72.15 18.61 125.36
C ARG A 265 -73.36 17.91 124.66
N ARG A 266 -72.96 16.91 123.83
CA ARG A 266 -73.66 15.74 123.23
C ARG A 266 -74.24 15.89 121.81
N SER A 267 -74.37 14.84 120.96
CA SER A 267 -73.53 13.62 120.74
C SER A 267 -74.04 12.74 119.55
N THR A 268 -73.19 12.46 118.55
CA THR A 268 -73.00 11.16 117.80
C THR A 268 -74.14 10.44 117.01
N VAL A 269 -73.73 9.63 116.00
CA VAL A 269 -74.48 8.55 115.26
C VAL A 269 -75.48 9.07 114.19
N ARG A 270 -75.73 8.51 112.97
CA ARG A 270 -75.35 7.29 112.17
C ARG A 270 -75.03 7.73 110.70
N ALA A 271 -74.89 6.98 109.58
CA ALA A 271 -74.85 5.56 109.13
C ALA A 271 -74.07 5.50 107.76
N SER A 272 -73.49 4.42 107.18
CA SER A 272 -73.24 3.00 107.52
C SER A 272 -73.94 1.86 106.69
N LEU A 273 -73.88 1.85 105.34
CA LEU A 273 -74.23 0.75 104.38
C LEU A 273 -73.62 1.10 102.98
N GLY A 274 -73.19 0.24 102.04
CA GLY A 274 -72.91 -1.22 101.88
C GLY A 274 -72.48 -1.46 100.39
N ALA A 275 -71.39 -2.15 100.04
CA ALA A 275 -71.22 -3.61 99.80
C ALA A 275 -72.07 -4.17 98.60
N THR A 276 -71.64 -5.07 97.68
CA THR A 276 -70.51 -6.04 97.58
C THR A 276 -69.98 -6.28 96.13
N ALA A 277 -68.88 -7.04 96.06
CA ALA A 277 -68.45 -8.00 95.01
C ALA A 277 -69.54 -9.02 94.56
N GLY A 278 -69.36 -9.92 93.56
CA GLY A 278 -68.27 -10.19 92.59
C GLY A 278 -68.29 -11.63 92.00
N ALA A 279 -67.39 -11.96 91.05
CA ALA A 279 -67.22 -13.26 90.33
C ALA A 279 -68.38 -13.73 89.41
N GLY A 280 -68.23 -14.65 88.44
CA GLY A 280 -67.03 -15.26 87.81
C GLY A 280 -67.25 -16.68 87.22
N ALA A 281 -66.54 -17.03 86.12
CA ALA A 281 -66.41 -18.39 85.49
C ALA A 281 -67.70 -19.04 84.89
N ALA A 282 -67.65 -20.06 84.00
CA ALA A 282 -66.69 -20.53 82.97
C ALA A 282 -67.32 -21.65 82.08
N SER A 283 -66.63 -22.05 80.98
CA SER A 283 -66.89 -23.24 80.11
C SER A 283 -68.19 -23.27 79.27
N GLY A 284 -68.32 -24.04 78.17
CA GLY A 284 -67.30 -24.74 77.36
C GLY A 284 -67.80 -26.05 76.70
N ALA A 285 -67.61 -26.19 75.37
CA ALA A 285 -67.86 -27.42 74.55
C ALA A 285 -69.34 -27.92 74.45
N ALA A 286 -69.75 -28.77 73.50
CA ALA A 286 -69.35 -28.98 72.09
C ALA A 286 -70.39 -29.89 71.35
N ALA A 287 -70.30 -29.92 70.00
CA ALA A 287 -70.75 -30.99 69.09
C ALA A 287 -72.25 -31.42 68.99
N GLY A 288 -72.83 -31.16 67.80
CA GLY A 288 -73.30 -32.22 66.89
C GLY A 288 -74.68 -32.88 67.07
N GLY A 289 -75.50 -32.86 66.01
CA GLY A 289 -76.70 -33.72 65.87
C GLY A 289 -77.78 -33.12 64.98
N GLN A 290 -78.16 -33.80 63.89
CA GLN A 290 -79.34 -33.43 63.07
C GLN A 290 -80.61 -34.20 63.52
N PRO A 291 -81.82 -33.70 63.22
CA PRO A 291 -83.05 -34.04 63.95
C PRO A 291 -83.90 -35.14 63.30
N SER A 292 -84.90 -35.61 64.05
CA SER A 292 -86.11 -36.27 63.53
C SER A 292 -87.33 -35.86 64.39
N PRO A 293 -88.56 -35.77 63.85
CA PRO A 293 -89.64 -34.99 64.48
C PRO A 293 -90.58 -35.81 65.40
N GLY A 294 -91.15 -35.13 66.40
CA GLY A 294 -92.23 -35.64 67.26
C GLY A 294 -92.95 -34.51 68.02
N ASP A 295 -92.25 -33.88 68.96
CA ASP A 295 -92.88 -33.07 70.04
C ASP A 295 -92.95 -31.55 69.77
N ALA A 296 -93.36 -31.15 68.56
CA ALA A 296 -93.32 -29.76 68.10
C ALA A 296 -94.26 -28.78 68.84
N ALA A 297 -95.22 -29.26 69.64
CA ALA A 297 -96.27 -28.44 70.27
C ALA A 297 -95.91 -27.86 71.65
N LEU A 298 -94.95 -28.47 72.38
CA LEU A 298 -94.54 -28.04 73.72
C LEU A 298 -93.16 -27.38 73.72
N ALA A 299 -92.20 -27.96 72.99
CA ALA A 299 -90.85 -27.40 72.86
C ALA A 299 -90.84 -25.99 72.24
N THR A 300 -91.83 -25.65 71.41
CA THR A 300 -91.98 -24.31 70.81
C THR A 300 -92.28 -23.23 71.86
N GLY A 301 -93.07 -23.53 72.89
CA GLY A 301 -93.35 -22.58 73.98
C GLY A 301 -92.11 -22.24 74.81
N GLU A 302 -91.29 -23.24 75.11
CA GLU A 302 -90.03 -23.06 75.84
C GLU A 302 -88.96 -22.39 74.98
N ARG A 303 -88.86 -22.77 73.69
CA ARG A 303 -87.96 -22.12 72.73
C ARG A 303 -88.30 -20.64 72.53
N VAL A 304 -89.58 -20.28 72.49
CA VAL A 304 -90.03 -18.88 72.43
C VAL A 304 -89.74 -18.11 73.73
N ARG A 305 -89.75 -18.76 74.90
CA ARG A 305 -89.27 -18.14 76.15
C ARG A 305 -87.76 -17.89 76.12
N GLN A 306 -86.97 -18.91 75.78
CA GLN A 306 -85.51 -18.81 75.66
C GLN A 306 -85.09 -17.72 74.67
N LEU A 307 -85.75 -17.65 73.51
CA LEU A 307 -85.53 -16.59 72.52
C LEU A 307 -85.90 -15.21 73.08
N LYS A 308 -87.03 -15.07 73.79
CA LYS A 308 -87.41 -13.79 74.42
C LYS A 308 -86.44 -13.35 75.52
N GLU A 309 -85.92 -14.27 76.33
CA GLU A 309 -84.87 -13.98 77.31
C GLU A 309 -83.56 -13.57 76.64
N GLN A 310 -83.18 -14.24 75.54
CA GLN A 310 -82.00 -13.87 74.74
C GLN A 310 -82.16 -12.50 74.05
N PHE A 311 -83.31 -12.22 73.43
CA PHE A 311 -83.58 -10.89 72.85
C PHE A 311 -83.62 -9.79 73.92
N ALA A 312 -84.21 -10.04 75.09
CA ALA A 312 -84.17 -9.10 76.21
C ALA A 312 -82.74 -8.84 76.73
N ALA A 313 -81.89 -9.88 76.77
CA ALA A 313 -80.48 -9.74 77.12
C ALA A 313 -79.68 -8.96 76.06
N VAL A 314 -79.98 -9.15 74.77
CA VAL A 314 -79.37 -8.37 73.68
C VAL A 314 -79.80 -6.91 73.75
N LEU A 315 -81.10 -6.61 73.89
CA LEU A 315 -81.60 -5.23 74.07
C LEU A 315 -80.96 -4.54 75.27
N ALA A 316 -80.84 -5.23 76.41
CA ALA A 316 -80.18 -4.70 77.60
C ALA A 316 -78.67 -4.48 77.41
N ALA A 317 -78.02 -5.18 76.47
CA ALA A 317 -76.61 -5.03 76.14
C ALA A 317 -76.34 -3.97 75.04
N THR A 318 -77.28 -3.74 74.12
CA THR A 318 -77.17 -2.75 73.04
C THR A 318 -77.72 -1.38 73.41
N GLY A 319 -78.66 -1.31 74.36
CA GLY A 319 -79.24 -0.06 74.85
C GLY A 319 -80.30 0.58 73.94
N ALA A 320 -80.76 -0.13 72.91
CA ALA A 320 -81.87 0.29 72.05
C ALA A 320 -83.21 0.29 72.82
N GLY A 321 -84.11 1.20 72.46
CA GLY A 321 -85.39 1.38 73.16
C GLY A 321 -86.48 0.39 72.72
N ASP A 322 -86.41 -0.06 71.47
CA ASP A 322 -87.41 -0.95 70.86
C ASP A 322 -86.75 -2.05 70.00
N VAL A 323 -87.51 -3.11 69.72
CA VAL A 323 -87.07 -4.26 68.91
C VAL A 323 -86.82 -3.86 67.46
N ASP A 324 -87.71 -3.04 66.90
CA ASP A 324 -87.64 -2.65 65.49
C ASP A 324 -86.48 -1.67 65.24
N GLU A 325 -86.19 -0.77 66.18
CA GLU A 325 -84.99 0.12 66.15
C GLU A 325 -83.69 -0.70 66.12
N LEU A 326 -83.60 -1.76 66.94
CA LEU A 326 -82.44 -2.66 66.94
C LEU A 326 -82.31 -3.45 65.63
N LEU A 327 -83.43 -3.87 65.02
CA LEU A 327 -83.42 -4.57 63.74
C LEU A 327 -83.04 -3.65 62.59
N GLU A 328 -83.55 -2.42 62.53
CA GLU A 328 -83.14 -1.42 61.53
C GLU A 328 -81.65 -1.07 61.66
N ALA A 329 -81.15 -0.87 62.88
CA ALA A 329 -79.74 -0.62 63.13
C ALA A 329 -78.84 -1.81 62.73
N LEU A 330 -79.30 -3.04 62.96
CA LEU A 330 -78.56 -4.26 62.60
C LEU A 330 -78.57 -4.49 61.08
N VAL A 331 -79.70 -4.30 60.39
CA VAL A 331 -79.78 -4.34 58.92
C VAL A 331 -78.92 -3.25 58.28
N ALA A 332 -78.92 -2.02 58.83
CA ALA A 332 -78.02 -0.97 58.37
C ALA A 332 -76.54 -1.30 58.60
N GLY A 333 -76.21 -2.03 59.66
CA GLY A 333 -74.88 -2.57 59.94
C GLY A 333 -74.48 -3.71 59.00
N GLU A 334 -75.41 -4.61 58.66
CA GLU A 334 -75.22 -5.68 57.68
C GLU A 334 -75.04 -5.11 56.27
N GLU A 335 -75.82 -4.11 55.86
CA GLU A 335 -75.64 -3.39 54.60
C GLU A 335 -74.28 -2.69 54.51
N GLN A 336 -73.85 -2.01 55.59
CA GLN A 336 -72.52 -1.39 55.64
C GLN A 336 -71.41 -2.45 55.56
N SER A 337 -71.57 -3.56 56.27
CA SER A 337 -70.63 -4.69 56.23
C SER A 337 -70.57 -5.35 54.85
N PHE A 338 -71.71 -5.48 54.17
CA PHE A 338 -71.78 -6.02 52.81
C PHE A 338 -71.11 -5.08 51.80
N ARG A 339 -71.39 -3.77 51.86
CA ARG A 339 -70.73 -2.77 51.00
C ARG A 339 -69.21 -2.74 51.21
N LEU A 340 -68.75 -2.84 52.46
CA LEU A 340 -67.33 -2.96 52.78
C LEU A 340 -66.74 -4.28 52.27
N PHE A 341 -67.47 -5.40 52.37
CA PHE A 341 -67.03 -6.69 51.83
C PHE A 341 -66.93 -6.68 50.30
N THR A 342 -67.90 -6.09 49.59
CA THR A 342 -67.79 -5.87 48.14
C THR A 342 -66.55 -5.04 47.81
N TYR A 343 -66.37 -3.89 48.47
CA TYR A 343 -65.22 -3.02 48.23
C TYR A 343 -63.87 -3.66 48.56
N VAL A 344 -63.79 -4.51 49.60
CA VAL A 344 -62.59 -5.30 49.92
C VAL A 344 -62.32 -6.35 48.85
N ASN A 345 -63.34 -7.02 48.30
CA ASN A 345 -63.16 -7.96 47.20
C ASN A 345 -62.77 -7.27 45.89
N ASP A 346 -63.33 -6.09 45.60
CA ASP A 346 -62.95 -5.28 44.45
C ASP A 346 -61.49 -4.82 44.57
N LEU A 347 -61.07 -4.33 45.76
CA LEU A 347 -59.69 -4.00 46.09
C LEU A 347 -58.75 -5.20 45.97
N SER A 348 -59.12 -6.38 46.48
CA SER A 348 -58.33 -7.61 46.30
C SER A 348 -58.17 -7.94 44.82
N GLY A 349 -59.25 -7.86 44.04
CA GLY A 349 -59.21 -8.04 42.60
C GLY A 349 -58.49 -6.92 41.85
N GLU A 350 -58.20 -5.76 42.44
CA GLU A 350 -57.29 -4.75 41.90
C GLU A 350 -55.83 -5.03 42.28
N VAL A 351 -55.58 -5.50 43.50
CA VAL A 351 -54.26 -5.97 43.95
C VAL A 351 -53.78 -7.12 43.08
N ASP A 352 -54.60 -8.15 42.84
CA ASP A 352 -54.25 -9.30 41.98
C ASP A 352 -53.80 -8.84 40.57
N LYS A 353 -54.56 -7.91 39.96
CA LYS A 353 -54.23 -7.34 38.63
C LYS A 353 -52.94 -6.53 38.64
N LEU A 354 -52.66 -5.82 39.73
CA LEU A 354 -51.42 -5.07 39.90
C LEU A 354 -50.23 -5.98 40.16
N GLU A 355 -50.41 -7.09 40.88
CA GLU A 355 -49.36 -8.10 41.08
C GLU A 355 -49.04 -8.86 39.78
N ASP A 356 -50.05 -9.23 38.98
CA ASP A 356 -49.88 -9.76 37.62
C ASP A 356 -49.13 -8.76 36.71
N GLY A 357 -49.53 -7.48 36.73
CA GLY A 357 -48.86 -6.42 35.97
C GLY A 357 -47.41 -6.21 36.38
N ILE A 358 -47.13 -6.25 37.68
CA ILE A 358 -45.76 -6.21 38.24
C ILE A 358 -44.98 -7.47 37.84
N GLY A 359 -45.62 -8.65 37.80
CA GLY A 359 -45.04 -9.89 37.31
C GLY A 359 -44.61 -9.80 35.84
N GLY A 360 -45.51 -9.32 34.97
CA GLY A 360 -45.23 -9.08 33.55
C GLY A 360 -44.07 -8.11 33.33
N LEU A 361 -44.11 -6.94 33.99
CA LEU A 361 -43.04 -5.95 33.90
C LEU A 361 -41.69 -6.46 34.42
N ARG A 362 -41.69 -7.29 35.47
CA ARG A 362 -40.47 -7.98 35.95
C ARG A 362 -39.93 -8.95 34.90
N ALA A 363 -40.79 -9.74 34.25
CA ALA A 363 -40.40 -10.67 33.20
C ALA A 363 -39.84 -9.95 31.94
N GLU A 364 -40.41 -8.80 31.56
CA GLU A 364 -39.85 -7.96 30.49
C GLU A 364 -38.49 -7.37 30.87
N VAL A 365 -38.31 -6.90 32.12
CA VAL A 365 -37.03 -6.40 32.62
C VAL A 365 -35.96 -7.51 32.65
N GLU A 366 -36.30 -8.71 33.10
CA GLU A 366 -35.40 -9.88 33.03
C GLU A 366 -35.05 -10.22 31.58
N ARG A 367 -36.02 -10.19 30.66
CA ARG A 367 -35.79 -10.43 29.23
C ARG A 367 -34.85 -9.40 28.62
N TYR A 368 -35.08 -8.10 28.83
CA TYR A 368 -34.19 -7.05 28.30
C TYR A 368 -32.78 -7.11 28.91
N ARG A 369 -32.64 -7.53 30.18
CA ARG A 369 -31.34 -7.85 30.79
C ARG A 369 -30.65 -9.02 30.10
N ALA A 370 -31.37 -10.11 29.82
CA ALA A 370 -30.83 -11.26 29.11
C ALA A 370 -30.40 -10.91 27.67
N GLU A 371 -31.23 -10.17 26.92
CA GLU A 371 -30.92 -9.72 25.56
C GLU A 371 -29.71 -8.77 25.52
N THR A 372 -29.59 -7.84 26.47
CA THR A 372 -28.42 -6.94 26.55
C THR A 372 -27.14 -7.64 27.05
N LEU A 373 -27.25 -8.62 27.94
CA LEU A 373 -26.11 -9.47 28.33
C LEU A 373 -25.66 -10.39 27.19
N ALA A 374 -26.59 -10.93 26.39
CA ALA A 374 -26.26 -11.74 25.22
C ALA A 374 -25.48 -10.90 24.19
N ALA A 375 -26.03 -9.74 23.78
CA ALA A 375 -25.36 -8.84 22.84
C ALA A 375 -23.97 -8.39 23.33
N ALA A 376 -23.84 -8.00 24.60
CA ALA A 376 -22.55 -7.60 25.17
C ALA A 376 -21.52 -8.75 25.25
N ASN A 377 -21.97 -9.99 25.39
CA ASN A 377 -21.10 -11.17 25.31
C ASN A 377 -20.70 -11.46 23.86
N ASP A 378 -21.64 -11.43 22.91
CA ASP A 378 -21.37 -11.66 21.50
C ASP A 378 -20.37 -10.64 20.95
N ASP A 379 -20.60 -9.34 21.17
CA ASP A 379 -19.68 -8.24 20.84
C ASP A 379 -18.29 -8.48 21.46
N ARG A 380 -18.23 -8.91 22.73
CA ARG A 380 -16.98 -9.23 23.40
C ARG A 380 -16.27 -10.45 22.77
N THR A 381 -16.99 -11.48 22.35
CA THR A 381 -16.36 -12.61 21.63
C THR A 381 -15.87 -12.24 20.24
N LEU A 382 -16.58 -11.34 19.54
CA LEU A 382 -16.15 -10.82 18.25
C LEU A 382 -14.90 -9.95 18.38
N ALA A 383 -14.85 -9.05 19.37
CA ALA A 383 -13.68 -8.24 19.68
C ALA A 383 -12.46 -9.10 20.07
N LEU A 384 -12.65 -10.14 20.89
CA LEU A 384 -11.56 -11.07 21.25
C LEU A 384 -11.07 -11.90 20.06
N ARG A 385 -11.96 -12.30 19.13
CA ARG A 385 -11.55 -12.95 17.87
C ARG A 385 -10.81 -11.98 16.93
N ALA A 386 -11.22 -10.72 16.87
CA ALA A 386 -10.52 -9.70 16.08
C ALA A 386 -9.10 -9.49 16.61
N LEU A 387 -8.95 -9.22 17.92
CA LEU A 387 -7.65 -9.08 18.58
C LEU A 387 -6.76 -10.33 18.44
N GLY A 388 -7.35 -11.54 18.50
CA GLY A 388 -6.61 -12.78 18.27
C GLY A 388 -6.10 -12.93 16.83
N ASN A 389 -6.87 -12.47 15.84
CA ASN A 389 -6.45 -12.45 14.44
C ASN A 389 -5.40 -11.36 14.16
N GLU A 390 -5.47 -10.21 14.86
CA GLU A 390 -4.48 -9.15 14.78
C GLU A 390 -3.15 -9.61 15.38
N LEU A 391 -3.15 -10.19 16.59
CA LEU A 391 -1.95 -10.80 17.20
C LEU A 391 -1.33 -11.89 16.32
N ALA A 392 -2.13 -12.80 15.76
CA ALA A 392 -1.61 -13.84 14.85
C ALA A 392 -1.01 -13.27 13.55
N ALA A 393 -1.42 -12.06 13.13
CA ALA A 393 -0.82 -11.34 12.01
C ALA A 393 0.46 -10.59 12.41
N GLU A 394 0.55 -10.09 13.64
CA GLU A 394 1.76 -9.50 14.21
C GLU A 394 2.85 -10.55 14.45
N GLU A 395 2.52 -11.70 15.06
CA GLU A 395 3.43 -12.86 15.22
C GLU A 395 3.97 -13.34 13.86
N ALA A 396 3.11 -13.43 12.85
CA ALA A 396 3.52 -13.78 11.48
C ALA A 396 4.43 -12.71 10.85
N ALA A 397 4.21 -11.42 11.14
CA ALA A 397 5.05 -10.33 10.67
C ALA A 397 6.44 -10.36 11.32
N GLU A 398 6.56 -10.57 12.63
CA GLU A 398 7.83 -10.78 13.33
C GLU A 398 8.59 -12.01 12.79
N GLU A 399 7.88 -13.10 12.48
CA GLU A 399 8.44 -14.27 11.80
C GLU A 399 9.01 -13.94 10.42
N TYR A 400 8.38 -13.05 9.63
CA TYR A 400 8.93 -12.62 8.34
C TYR A 400 10.07 -11.61 8.49
N GLU A 401 10.02 -10.73 9.50
CA GLU A 401 11.07 -9.73 9.75
C GLU A 401 12.37 -10.39 10.25
N THR A 402 12.28 -11.37 11.15
CA THR A 402 13.43 -12.16 11.59
C THR A 402 14.05 -12.99 10.45
N LYS A 403 13.23 -13.60 9.58
CA LYS A 403 13.71 -14.28 8.36
C LYS A 403 14.38 -13.31 7.38
N HIS A 404 13.86 -12.08 7.26
CA HIS A 404 14.47 -11.04 6.43
C HIS A 404 15.82 -10.57 6.99
N GLN A 405 15.92 -10.34 8.30
CA GLN A 405 17.19 -10.01 8.98
C GLN A 405 18.25 -11.11 8.80
N GLN A 406 17.85 -12.39 8.90
CA GLN A 406 18.74 -13.53 8.61
C GLN A 406 19.21 -13.52 7.15
N ALA A 407 18.31 -13.26 6.19
CA ALA A 407 18.65 -13.17 4.78
C ALA A 407 19.60 -12.00 4.46
N LEU A 408 19.42 -10.84 5.11
CA LEU A 408 20.33 -9.70 5.00
C LEU A 408 21.72 -10.03 5.56
N ALA A 409 21.81 -10.62 6.75
CA ALA A 409 23.09 -11.03 7.33
C ALA A 409 23.84 -12.05 6.46
N LEU A 410 23.11 -12.99 5.82
CA LEU A 410 23.68 -13.91 4.84
C LEU A 410 24.16 -13.19 3.58
N MET A 411 23.41 -12.20 3.07
CA MET A 411 23.85 -11.38 1.93
C MET A 411 25.09 -10.54 2.25
N GLU A 412 25.21 -9.98 3.46
CA GLU A 412 26.43 -9.28 3.90
C GLU A 412 27.64 -10.22 4.02
N ALA A 413 27.44 -11.42 4.55
CA ALA A 413 28.50 -12.44 4.63
C ALA A 413 28.96 -12.90 3.23
N VAL A 414 28.02 -13.15 2.31
CA VAL A 414 28.32 -13.48 0.90
C VAL A 414 29.03 -12.31 0.21
N ARG A 415 28.56 -11.07 0.42
CA ARG A 415 29.20 -9.85 -0.11
C ARG A 415 30.66 -9.74 0.34
N ALA A 416 30.93 -9.96 1.63
CA ALA A 416 32.29 -9.90 2.17
C ALA A 416 33.19 -11.01 1.58
N ALA A 417 32.69 -12.25 1.50
CA ALA A 417 33.42 -13.37 0.91
C ALA A 417 33.69 -13.20 -0.60
N VAL A 418 32.75 -12.59 -1.34
CA VAL A 418 32.91 -12.26 -2.76
C VAL A 418 34.00 -11.19 -2.96
N VAL A 419 34.06 -10.15 -2.13
CA VAL A 419 35.16 -9.15 -2.17
C VAL A 419 36.52 -9.82 -1.88
N ASP A 420 36.62 -10.54 -0.76
CA ASP A 420 37.86 -11.20 -0.33
C ASP A 420 38.38 -12.21 -1.37
N MET A 421 37.50 -12.97 -2.04
CA MET A 421 37.92 -13.83 -3.15
C MET A 421 38.28 -13.04 -4.41
N PHE A 422 37.52 -12.01 -4.79
CA PHE A 422 37.77 -11.20 -5.99
C PHE A 422 39.15 -10.51 -5.97
N ASP A 423 39.55 -10.02 -4.80
CA ASP A 423 40.87 -9.44 -4.58
C ASP A 423 41.98 -10.51 -4.61
N ARG A 424 41.77 -11.66 -3.94
CA ARG A 424 42.74 -12.78 -3.92
C ARG A 424 42.97 -13.45 -5.28
N THR A 425 41.96 -13.54 -6.14
CA THR A 425 42.08 -14.11 -7.50
C THR A 425 42.62 -13.11 -8.53
N GLY A 426 42.89 -11.87 -8.13
CA GLY A 426 43.39 -10.82 -9.02
C GLY A 426 42.37 -10.38 -10.07
N CYS A 427 41.07 -10.44 -9.78
CA CYS A 427 40.02 -10.02 -10.73
C CYS A 427 39.98 -8.51 -10.95
N ALA A 428 40.60 -7.72 -10.06
CA ALA A 428 40.61 -6.25 -10.03
C ALA A 428 41.43 -5.58 -11.15
N THR A 429 41.29 -6.04 -12.39
CA THR A 429 41.78 -5.34 -13.58
C THR A 429 40.90 -4.11 -13.88
N PRO A 430 41.45 -2.99 -14.39
CA PRO A 430 40.69 -1.76 -14.55
C PRO A 430 39.47 -1.90 -15.49
N ALA A 431 39.59 -2.66 -16.57
CA ALA A 431 38.48 -2.92 -17.49
C ALA A 431 37.34 -3.74 -16.87
N VAL A 432 37.66 -4.67 -15.95
CA VAL A 432 36.66 -5.46 -15.21
C VAL A 432 35.97 -4.60 -14.14
N LEU A 433 36.72 -3.75 -13.44
CA LEU A 433 36.16 -2.80 -12.47
C LEU A 433 35.24 -1.76 -13.14
N GLU A 434 35.58 -1.31 -14.36
CA GLU A 434 34.75 -0.42 -15.17
C GLU A 434 33.44 -1.12 -15.61
N MET A 435 33.49 -2.38 -16.05
CA MET A 435 32.27 -3.16 -16.35
C MET A 435 31.39 -3.42 -15.12
N LEU A 436 31.99 -3.59 -13.94
CA LEU A 436 31.28 -3.82 -12.67
C LEU A 436 30.80 -2.52 -12.00
N GLY A 437 31.09 -1.36 -12.60
CA GLY A 437 30.54 -0.05 -12.22
C GLY A 437 31.26 0.67 -11.07
N GLY A 438 32.39 0.15 -10.57
CA GLY A 438 33.24 0.83 -9.57
C GLY A 438 32.67 1.00 -8.15
N GLU A 439 31.34 0.93 -7.95
CA GLU A 439 30.67 1.09 -6.64
C GLU A 439 30.90 -0.08 -5.64
N GLY A 440 31.73 -1.05 -6.03
CA GLY A 440 31.96 -2.29 -5.28
C GLY A 440 30.79 -3.27 -5.38
N VAL A 441 30.86 -4.33 -4.58
CA VAL A 441 29.80 -5.36 -4.55
C VAL A 441 28.52 -4.80 -3.92
N THR A 442 27.37 -5.02 -4.55
CA THR A 442 26.01 -4.63 -4.14
C THR A 442 25.02 -5.71 -4.58
N GLU A 443 23.85 -5.83 -3.95
CA GLU A 443 22.84 -6.87 -4.27
C GLU A 443 22.52 -7.00 -5.77
N LYS A 444 22.57 -5.89 -6.52
CA LYS A 444 22.28 -5.83 -7.95
C LYS A 444 23.42 -6.36 -8.84
N ASN A 445 24.66 -6.33 -8.35
CA ASN A 445 25.85 -6.75 -9.10
C ASN A 445 26.58 -7.97 -8.50
N VAL A 446 26.19 -8.47 -7.31
CA VAL A 446 26.72 -9.72 -6.69
C VAL A 446 26.83 -10.86 -7.72
N MET A 447 25.79 -11.08 -8.51
CA MET A 447 25.77 -12.12 -9.56
C MET A 447 26.80 -11.88 -10.68
N GLN A 448 27.13 -10.62 -10.97
CA GLN A 448 28.12 -10.23 -11.99
C GLN A 448 29.54 -10.42 -11.45
N TYR A 449 29.79 -10.02 -10.19
CA TYR A 449 31.05 -10.32 -9.49
C TYR A 449 31.28 -11.84 -9.37
N LEU A 450 30.24 -12.62 -9.05
CA LEU A 450 30.30 -14.08 -9.00
C LEU A 450 30.60 -14.70 -10.37
N GLY A 451 29.97 -14.27 -11.46
CA GLY A 451 30.26 -14.78 -12.81
C GLY A 451 31.69 -14.45 -13.28
N VAL A 452 32.21 -13.27 -12.95
CA VAL A 452 33.61 -12.91 -13.21
C VAL A 452 34.58 -13.75 -12.37
N LEU A 453 34.25 -14.02 -11.11
CA LEU A 453 34.98 -14.94 -10.24
C LEU A 453 34.99 -16.37 -10.80
N GLU A 454 33.83 -16.90 -11.22
CA GLU A 454 33.68 -18.23 -11.80
C GLU A 454 34.55 -18.38 -13.05
N GLN A 455 34.49 -17.41 -13.98
CA GLN A 455 35.36 -17.40 -15.15
C GLN A 455 36.84 -17.37 -14.76
N ARG A 456 37.25 -16.44 -13.87
CA ARG A 456 38.67 -16.27 -13.51
C ARG A 456 39.24 -17.46 -12.73
N THR A 457 38.46 -18.04 -11.83
CA THR A 457 38.85 -19.27 -11.11
C THR A 457 38.92 -20.47 -12.06
N SER A 458 38.04 -20.55 -13.06
CA SER A 458 38.13 -21.58 -14.12
C SER A 458 39.39 -21.43 -14.98
N GLU A 459 39.77 -20.20 -15.36
CA GLU A 459 41.03 -19.89 -16.07
C GLU A 459 42.25 -20.32 -15.24
N LEU A 460 42.26 -19.99 -13.94
CA LEU A 460 43.34 -20.37 -13.02
C LEU A 460 43.43 -21.89 -12.83
N LEU A 461 42.29 -22.59 -12.73
CA LEU A 461 42.23 -24.04 -12.61
C LEU A 461 42.76 -24.73 -13.89
N ALA A 462 42.39 -24.22 -15.06
CA ALA A 462 42.88 -24.73 -16.35
C ALA A 462 44.41 -24.54 -16.50
N HIS A 463 44.94 -23.37 -16.11
CA HIS A 463 46.39 -23.13 -16.06
C HIS A 463 47.10 -24.07 -15.08
N TYR A 464 46.54 -24.29 -13.89
CA TYR A 464 47.11 -25.21 -12.90
C TYR A 464 47.13 -26.65 -13.41
N LEU A 465 46.04 -27.12 -14.05
CA LEU A 465 45.99 -28.46 -14.65
C LEU A 465 47.01 -28.66 -15.76
N LEU A 466 47.22 -27.65 -16.63
CA LEU A 466 48.24 -27.68 -17.68
C LEU A 466 49.66 -27.80 -17.08
N LEU A 467 49.97 -26.98 -16.08
CA LEU A 467 51.26 -27.01 -15.39
C LEU A 467 51.46 -28.29 -14.56
N ALA A 468 50.38 -28.90 -14.05
CA ALA A 468 50.45 -30.19 -13.37
C ALA A 468 50.75 -31.36 -14.34
N SER A 469 50.28 -31.28 -15.60
CA SER A 469 50.66 -32.27 -16.63
C SER A 469 52.13 -32.20 -17.07
N ASP A 470 52.81 -31.07 -16.85
CA ASP A 470 54.27 -30.93 -17.07
C ASP A 470 55.12 -31.63 -15.98
N GLY A 471 54.50 -32.31 -15.00
CA GLY A 471 55.17 -33.31 -14.15
C GLY A 471 55.84 -32.79 -12.88
N ALA A 472 55.62 -31.54 -12.47
CA ALA A 472 56.19 -30.96 -11.25
C ALA A 472 55.14 -30.15 -10.45
N PRO A 473 54.40 -30.76 -9.50
CA PRO A 473 53.28 -30.10 -8.82
C PRO A 473 53.71 -28.88 -7.99
N ASP A 474 54.87 -28.93 -7.34
CA ASP A 474 55.36 -27.81 -6.52
C ASP A 474 55.75 -26.61 -7.40
N ALA A 475 56.43 -26.87 -8.53
CA ALA A 475 56.79 -25.83 -9.50
C ALA A 475 55.57 -25.25 -10.26
N ALA A 476 54.51 -26.04 -10.43
CA ALA A 476 53.21 -25.56 -10.92
C ALA A 476 52.58 -24.56 -9.94
N SER A 477 52.64 -24.86 -8.64
CA SER A 477 52.16 -23.98 -7.56
C SER A 477 52.93 -22.65 -7.50
N GLU A 478 54.28 -22.68 -7.55
CA GLU A 478 55.11 -21.46 -7.57
C GLU A 478 54.87 -20.61 -8.83
N ARG A 479 54.68 -21.23 -10.00
CA ARG A 479 54.42 -20.49 -11.25
C ARG A 479 53.00 -19.91 -11.28
N ALA A 480 52.00 -20.63 -10.79
CA ALA A 480 50.64 -20.12 -10.66
C ALA A 480 50.57 -18.92 -9.68
N THR A 481 51.27 -19.01 -8.54
CA THR A 481 51.33 -17.91 -7.57
C THR A 481 52.14 -16.69 -8.06
N ALA A 482 53.18 -16.90 -8.88
CA ALA A 482 53.89 -15.80 -9.55
C ALA A 482 53.03 -15.02 -10.55
N VAL A 483 52.13 -15.70 -11.28
CA VAL A 483 51.14 -15.08 -12.18
C VAL A 483 50.03 -14.38 -11.39
N LEU A 484 49.50 -15.02 -10.33
CA LEU A 484 48.48 -14.45 -9.45
C LEU A 484 48.92 -13.13 -8.78
N THR A 485 50.18 -13.03 -8.38
CA THR A 485 50.72 -11.86 -7.67
C THR A 485 51.21 -10.74 -8.60
N GLY A 486 51.08 -10.89 -9.92
CA GLY A 486 51.55 -9.91 -10.92
C GLY A 486 53.06 -9.67 -10.91
N LYS A 487 53.82 -10.53 -10.22
CA LYS A 487 55.24 -10.30 -9.89
C LYS A 487 56.18 -10.72 -11.01
N ALA A 488 55.68 -11.52 -11.95
CA ALA A 488 56.20 -11.61 -13.30
C ALA A 488 55.20 -10.93 -14.24
N ALA A 489 55.67 -10.00 -15.09
CA ALA A 489 54.88 -9.54 -16.22
C ALA A 489 54.63 -10.72 -17.17
N ALA A 490 53.44 -10.78 -17.76
CA ALA A 490 53.13 -11.83 -18.73
C ALA A 490 54.15 -11.78 -19.89
N SER A 491 54.83 -12.90 -20.13
CA SER A 491 55.50 -13.12 -21.42
C SER A 491 54.47 -12.98 -22.54
N GLU A 492 54.89 -12.40 -23.66
CA GLU A 492 54.01 -11.89 -24.72
C GLU A 492 52.90 -12.88 -25.12
N PRO A 493 51.67 -12.40 -25.40
CA PRO A 493 50.58 -13.26 -25.85
C PRO A 493 50.97 -13.97 -27.14
N LEU A 494 50.79 -15.30 -27.17
CA LEU A 494 51.24 -16.16 -28.27
C LEU A 494 50.65 -15.72 -29.62
N ARG A 495 51.48 -15.02 -30.40
CA ARG A 495 51.15 -14.51 -31.72
C ARG A 495 51.26 -15.63 -32.76
N PHE A 496 50.14 -16.27 -33.07
CA PHE A 496 50.08 -17.22 -34.19
C PHE A 496 50.34 -16.49 -35.51
N VAL A 497 51.52 -16.72 -36.10
CA VAL A 497 51.87 -16.26 -37.44
C VAL A 497 51.71 -17.42 -38.41
N ILE A 498 50.84 -17.26 -39.40
CA ILE A 498 50.74 -18.15 -40.57
C ILE A 498 51.42 -17.42 -41.73
N GLU A 499 52.56 -17.94 -42.17
CA GLU A 499 53.31 -17.35 -43.28
C GLU A 499 52.85 -17.92 -44.63
N PRO A 500 52.37 -17.08 -45.58
CA PRO A 500 52.44 -17.42 -47.00
C PRO A 500 53.89 -17.21 -47.50
N PRO A 501 54.41 -18.05 -48.42
CA PRO A 501 55.79 -17.96 -48.89
C PRO A 501 56.05 -16.67 -49.66
N SER A 502 57.25 -16.11 -49.47
CA SER A 502 57.68 -14.83 -50.02
C SER A 502 57.81 -14.82 -51.54
N THR A 503 57.33 -13.73 -52.17
CA THR A 503 57.94 -13.18 -53.37
C THR A 503 58.26 -11.69 -53.19
N VAL A 504 59.37 -11.29 -53.80
CA VAL A 504 59.90 -9.92 -53.90
C VAL A 504 58.88 -8.92 -54.49
N GLY A 505 58.94 -7.61 -54.25
CA GLY A 505 59.86 -6.86 -53.39
C GLY A 505 60.37 -5.57 -54.05
N GLY A 506 59.92 -4.40 -53.55
CA GLY A 506 60.52 -3.09 -53.84
C GLY A 506 59.60 -2.02 -54.44
N LEU A 507 59.70 -0.80 -53.89
CA LEU A 507 59.17 0.50 -54.37
C LEU A 507 57.62 0.68 -54.38
N ALA A 508 57.05 1.88 -54.19
CA ALA A 508 57.52 3.09 -53.48
C ALA A 508 56.34 4.07 -53.29
N ALA A 509 56.36 4.86 -52.20
CA ALA A 509 55.39 5.93 -51.86
C ALA A 509 53.92 5.46 -51.69
N GLY A 510 53.00 6.24 -51.09
CA GLY A 510 53.12 7.49 -50.35
C GLY A 510 51.74 7.93 -49.83
N GLY A 511 51.66 8.59 -48.68
CA GLY A 511 50.37 9.03 -48.11
C GLY A 511 49.64 10.02 -49.03
N ALA A 512 48.33 9.90 -49.30
CA ALA A 512 47.20 9.78 -48.38
C ALA A 512 46.82 11.12 -47.71
N ALA A 513 46.09 11.95 -48.46
CA ALA A 513 45.20 12.98 -47.92
C ALA A 513 44.03 13.12 -48.90
N GLY A 514 42.81 12.81 -48.44
CA GLY A 514 41.57 12.99 -49.19
C GLY A 514 40.49 13.45 -48.24
N GLY A 515 39.64 14.38 -48.67
CA GLY A 515 38.58 14.91 -47.84
C GLY A 515 37.46 15.55 -48.65
N ALA A 516 36.31 15.64 -47.99
CA ALA A 516 35.18 16.51 -48.27
C ALA A 516 34.23 16.15 -49.46
N ASP A 517 32.95 16.18 -49.07
CA ASP A 517 31.78 16.76 -49.77
C ASP A 517 30.97 16.05 -50.90
N ASP A 518 29.64 16.27 -50.74
CA ASP A 518 28.55 16.48 -51.69
C ASP A 518 27.93 15.39 -52.62
N ALA A 519 26.72 14.99 -52.22
CA ALA A 519 25.41 15.29 -52.86
C ALA A 519 24.91 14.57 -54.15
N ALA A 520 23.56 14.56 -54.30
CA ALA A 520 22.75 14.19 -55.49
C ALA A 520 22.82 12.70 -55.96
N ALA A 521 21.96 12.11 -56.81
CA ALA A 521 20.55 12.29 -57.24
C ALA A 521 20.15 11.10 -58.18
N ALA A 522 18.90 10.77 -58.54
CA ALA A 522 17.54 10.91 -57.97
C ALA A 522 16.51 10.12 -58.86
N SER A 523 15.24 9.99 -58.42
CA SER A 523 14.07 9.40 -59.15
C SER A 523 14.10 7.86 -59.39
N LEU A 524 13.00 7.15 -59.70
CA LEU A 524 11.56 7.43 -59.97
C LEU A 524 10.72 6.40 -59.11
N ALA A 525 9.46 5.94 -59.23
CA ALA A 525 8.19 6.08 -60.01
C ALA A 525 7.07 5.36 -59.18
N HIS A 526 5.78 5.22 -59.55
CA HIS A 526 4.70 6.16 -59.95
C HIS A 526 3.31 5.44 -59.75
N PHE A 527 2.15 6.10 -59.98
CA PHE A 527 0.74 5.61 -59.80
C PHE A 527 0.28 5.29 -58.35
N GLY A 528 -0.92 5.61 -57.85
CA GLY A 528 -2.17 6.14 -58.41
C GLY A 528 -3.38 5.64 -57.57
N GLY A 529 -4.38 6.50 -57.29
CA GLY A 529 -5.69 6.09 -56.71
C GLY A 529 -6.03 6.68 -55.31
N PRO A 530 -7.23 7.24 -55.09
CA PRO A 530 -7.64 7.83 -53.81
C PRO A 530 -8.36 6.83 -52.88
N ALA A 531 -8.16 6.97 -51.56
CA ALA A 531 -8.88 6.18 -50.57
C ALA A 531 -9.23 6.99 -49.30
N PHE A 532 -10.51 6.91 -48.92
CA PHE A 532 -11.07 6.82 -47.57
C PHE A 532 -10.44 7.62 -46.41
N ALA A 533 -11.27 8.44 -45.74
CA ALA A 533 -10.99 8.93 -44.39
C ALA A 533 -11.57 7.98 -43.33
N PRO A 534 -10.78 7.55 -42.34
CA PRO A 534 -11.28 7.05 -41.06
C PRO A 534 -10.77 7.89 -39.86
N ALA A 535 -11.38 7.62 -38.71
CA ALA A 535 -11.18 8.18 -37.36
C ALA A 535 -9.82 8.81 -37.01
N GLU A 536 -9.87 9.94 -36.31
CA GLU A 536 -8.74 10.43 -35.50
C GLU A 536 -8.61 9.59 -34.23
N ASP A 537 -7.62 8.69 -34.17
CA ASP A 537 -7.22 8.02 -32.93
C ASP A 537 -5.73 8.22 -32.60
N GLU A 538 -5.51 8.39 -31.30
CA GLU A 538 -4.27 8.19 -30.52
C GLU A 538 -2.90 8.29 -31.22
N ARG A 539 -2.49 9.52 -31.60
CA ARG A 539 -1.05 9.81 -31.74
C ARG A 539 -0.40 9.84 -30.34
N PRO A 540 0.66 9.05 -30.06
CA PRO A 540 1.30 9.07 -28.75
C PRO A 540 1.93 10.44 -28.46
N LEU A 541 1.47 11.07 -27.38
CA LEU A 541 1.93 12.40 -26.96
C LEU A 541 3.44 12.40 -26.68
N SER A 542 4.19 13.13 -27.50
CA SER A 542 5.65 13.23 -27.36
C SER A 542 6.05 13.74 -25.97
N ARG A 543 7.23 13.35 -25.50
CA ARG A 543 7.71 13.65 -24.13
C ARG A 543 7.66 15.15 -23.77
N GLY A 544 7.84 16.03 -24.78
CA GLY A 544 7.68 17.49 -24.62
C GLY A 544 6.24 17.95 -24.45
N SER A 545 5.26 17.37 -25.16
CA SER A 545 3.84 17.74 -24.99
C SER A 545 3.26 17.22 -23.68
N LEU A 546 3.73 16.07 -23.19
CA LEU A 546 3.41 15.53 -21.87
C LEU A 546 3.98 16.43 -20.76
N ALA A 547 5.25 16.87 -20.89
CA ALA A 547 5.85 17.87 -20.00
C ALA A 547 5.08 19.22 -20.03
N ALA A 548 4.65 19.69 -21.20
CA ALA A 548 3.86 20.92 -21.32
C ALA A 548 2.46 20.80 -20.67
N ARG A 549 1.79 19.64 -20.80
CA ARG A 549 0.54 19.35 -20.08
C ARG A 549 0.75 19.27 -18.57
N ALA A 550 1.83 18.63 -18.10
CA ALA A 550 2.18 18.57 -16.68
C ALA A 550 2.46 19.97 -16.12
N ALA A 551 3.25 20.80 -16.81
CA ALA A 551 3.54 22.18 -16.40
C ALA A 551 2.25 23.03 -16.30
N ARG A 552 1.34 22.92 -17.27
CA ARG A 552 0.03 23.62 -17.23
C ARG A 552 -0.86 23.11 -16.08
N ALA A 553 -0.84 21.81 -15.80
CA ALA A 553 -1.61 21.23 -14.69
C ALA A 553 -1.04 21.57 -13.30
N VAL A 554 0.27 21.78 -13.19
CA VAL A 554 0.93 22.31 -11.98
C VAL A 554 0.64 23.80 -11.80
N ALA A 555 0.72 24.60 -12.86
CA ALA A 555 0.35 26.02 -12.83
C ALA A 555 -1.11 26.21 -12.37
N ALA A 556 -2.06 25.49 -12.98
CA ALA A 556 -3.48 25.53 -12.61
C ALA A 556 -3.78 25.00 -11.18
N ARG A 557 -2.80 24.42 -10.48
CA ARG A 557 -2.88 24.04 -9.06
C ARG A 557 -2.14 25.01 -8.13
N ALA A 558 -1.33 25.93 -8.65
CA ALA A 558 -0.69 26.97 -7.86
C ALA A 558 -1.66 28.11 -7.51
N ASP A 559 -2.61 28.41 -8.41
CA ASP A 559 -3.55 29.54 -8.26
C ASP A 559 -4.63 29.33 -7.18
N THR A 560 -4.79 28.11 -6.65
CA THR A 560 -5.75 27.78 -5.57
C THR A 560 -5.10 27.60 -4.20
N ALA A 561 -3.79 27.83 -4.07
CA ALA A 561 -3.07 27.71 -2.80
C ALA A 561 -3.18 28.99 -1.94
N VAL A 562 -3.79 28.88 -0.76
CA VAL A 562 -3.89 29.98 0.21
C VAL A 562 -2.51 30.39 0.72
N LYS A 563 -2.12 31.65 0.50
CA LYS A 563 -0.81 32.20 0.88
C LYS A 563 -0.73 32.49 2.38
N ILE A 564 -0.43 31.46 3.19
CA ILE A 564 -0.07 31.63 4.60
C ILE A 564 1.29 32.36 4.67
N LYS A 565 1.31 33.55 5.25
CA LYS A 565 2.46 34.46 5.27
C LYS A 565 3.18 34.36 6.61
N ALA A 566 4.27 33.59 6.67
CA ALA A 566 5.09 33.47 7.87
C ALA A 566 5.71 34.83 8.25
N LEU A 567 5.37 35.34 9.44
CA LEU A 567 6.02 36.51 10.03
C LEU A 567 7.33 36.09 10.70
N ARG A 568 8.42 36.82 10.42
CA ARG A 568 9.69 36.63 11.14
C ARG A 568 9.50 37.06 12.60
N GLY A 569 9.62 36.10 13.53
CA GLY A 569 9.82 36.42 14.93
C GLY A 569 11.13 37.20 15.12
N CYS A 570 11.07 38.31 15.86
CA CYS A 570 12.26 39.09 16.19
C CYS A 570 12.99 38.43 17.36
N ALA A 571 14.32 38.31 17.28
CA ALA A 571 15.12 37.78 18.38
C ALA A 571 15.25 38.83 19.50
N PRO A 572 15.02 38.48 20.77
CA PRO A 572 15.25 39.40 21.89
C PRO A 572 16.75 39.58 22.15
N SER A 573 17.24 40.81 22.09
CA SER A 573 18.63 41.17 22.40
C SER A 573 18.72 42.16 23.57
N SER A 574 19.09 41.65 24.74
CA SER A 574 19.67 42.41 25.86
C SER A 574 20.52 41.43 26.68
N THR A 575 21.83 41.58 26.93
CA THR A 575 22.64 42.74 27.33
C THR A 575 22.13 43.45 28.58
N GLY A 576 21.94 42.67 29.65
CA GLY A 576 21.89 43.17 31.03
C GLY A 576 23.28 43.12 31.68
N SER A 577 23.87 44.29 31.95
CA SER A 577 25.08 44.49 32.75
C SER A 577 24.94 45.82 33.50
N LEU A 578 25.71 45.98 34.59
CA LEU A 578 25.56 47.04 35.62
C LEU A 578 24.32 46.80 36.54
N ARG A 579 24.38 47.05 37.86
CA ARG A 579 25.54 47.35 38.73
C ARG A 579 25.20 47.01 40.21
N ARG A 580 26.21 47.06 41.07
CA ARG A 580 26.06 47.09 42.54
C ARG A 580 25.15 48.25 42.99
N ALA A 581 24.29 47.97 43.97
CA ALA A 581 24.29 48.66 45.26
C ALA A 581 23.99 47.61 46.33
#